data_AF-A0A640W1F4-F1
#
_entry.id   AF-A0A640W1F4-F1
#
_cell.length_a   1.000
_cell.length_b   1.000
_cell.length_c   1.000
_cell.angle_alpha   90.00
_cell.angle_beta   90.00
_cell.angle_gamma   90.00
#
_symmetry.space_group_name_H-M   'P 1'
#
loop_
_entity.id
_entity.type
_entity.pdbx_description
1 polymer ?
#
loop_
_entity_poly.entity_id
_entity_poly.type
_entity_poly.pdbx_seq_one_letter_code
_entity_poly.pdbx_strand_id
1 'polypeptide(L)'
;MDREEYMEDILLALLIFNVNNKGEWMDSDVVKLKVSSMNDEEFGKSIQFLKKKGYVETKDEKEISYMRATKKGINYLMERI
;
A
#
# COMPACT_ATOMS: atom_id res chain seq x y z
N MET A 1 8.14 0.56 -15.97
CA MET A 1 8.58 -0.67 -15.27
C MET A 1 8.49 -0.43 -13.77
N ASP A 2 9.17 0.60 -13.26
CA ASP A 2 9.31 0.89 -11.82
C ASP A 2 8.00 1.11 -11.05
N ARG A 3 6.96 1.67 -11.69
CA ARG A 3 5.69 1.96 -11.01
C ARG A 3 4.91 0.69 -10.62
N GLU A 4 5.02 -0.41 -11.38
CA GLU A 4 4.30 -1.65 -11.01
C GLU A 4 4.96 -2.37 -9.85
N GLU A 5 6.29 -2.41 -9.83
CA GLU A 5 7.08 -3.00 -8.74
C GLU A 5 6.80 -2.31 -7.40
N TYR A 6 6.81 -0.98 -7.38
CA TYR A 6 6.47 -0.18 -6.20
C TYR A 6 5.07 -0.44 -5.64
N MET A 7 4.09 -0.72 -6.50
CA MET A 7 2.73 -1.02 -6.05
C MET A 7 2.64 -2.38 -5.38
N GLU A 8 3.32 -3.38 -5.94
CA GLU A 8 3.36 -4.74 -5.41
C GLU A 8 4.08 -4.76 -4.07
N ASP A 9 5.19 -4.04 -3.94
CA ASP A 9 5.92 -3.90 -2.68
C ASP A 9 5.06 -3.27 -1.57
N ILE A 10 4.31 -2.21 -1.90
CA ILE A 10 3.38 -1.58 -0.96
C ILE A 10 2.28 -2.57 -0.55
N LEU A 11 1.67 -3.27 -1.50
CA LEU A 11 0.61 -4.25 -1.21
C LEU A 11 1.15 -5.43 -0.39
N LEU A 12 2.38 -5.87 -0.66
CA LEU A 12 3.04 -6.93 0.08
C LEU A 12 3.33 -6.50 1.53
N ALA A 13 3.85 -5.28 1.73
CA ALA A 13 4.07 -4.73 3.06
C ALA A 13 2.77 -4.66 3.87
N LEU A 14 1.68 -4.24 3.23
CA LEU A 14 0.35 -4.18 3.85
C LEU A 14 -0.23 -5.57 4.10
N LEU A 15 -0.01 -6.55 3.22
CA LEU A 15 -0.46 -7.93 3.42
C LEU A 15 0.24 -8.58 4.62
N ILE A 16 1.57 -8.47 4.71
CA ILE A 16 2.35 -9.02 5.82
C ILE A 16 1.84 -8.46 7.16
N PHE A 17 1.55 -7.16 7.21
CA PHE A 17 0.98 -6.55 8.40
C PHE A 17 -0.46 -6.98 8.66
N ASN A 18 -1.29 -7.09 7.62
CA ASN A 18 -2.66 -7.53 7.74
C ASN A 18 -2.76 -8.95 8.32
N VAL A 19 -1.87 -9.88 7.92
CA VAL A 19 -1.80 -11.23 8.49
C VAL A 19 -1.55 -11.20 10.00
N ASN A 20 -0.68 -10.30 10.46
CA ASN A 20 -0.33 -10.17 11.87
C ASN A 20 -1.38 -9.39 12.69
N ASN A 21 -2.09 -8.45 12.07
CA ASN A 21 -2.93 -7.45 12.76
C ASN A 21 -4.40 -7.44 12.29
N LYS A 22 -4.85 -8.46 11.56
CA LYS A 22 -6.27 -8.71 11.20
C LYS A 22 -7.04 -7.52 10.60
N GLY A 23 -6.41 -6.77 9.71
CA GLY A 23 -7.07 -5.69 8.94
C GLY A 23 -6.97 -4.31 9.59
N GLU A 24 -6.11 -4.17 10.58
CA GLU A 24 -5.77 -2.88 11.17
C GLU A 24 -5.09 -1.93 10.19
N TRP A 25 -5.11 -0.65 10.58
CA TRP A 25 -4.51 0.44 9.83
C TRP A 25 -3.01 0.52 10.12
N MET A 26 -2.18 0.52 9.09
CA MET A 26 -0.75 0.77 9.22
C MET A 26 -0.45 2.24 9.01
N ASP A 27 0.45 2.79 9.82
CA ASP A 27 1.08 4.08 9.59
C ASP A 27 1.85 4.09 8.26
N SER A 28 1.66 5.13 7.44
CA SER A 28 2.27 5.24 6.12
C SER A 28 3.79 5.35 6.16
N ASP A 29 4.37 5.92 7.22
CA ASP A 29 5.83 5.99 7.40
C ASP A 29 6.42 4.58 7.56
N VAL A 30 5.70 3.68 8.23
CA VAL A 30 6.11 2.27 8.37
C VAL A 30 6.06 1.55 7.03
N VAL A 31 5.06 1.83 6.19
CA VAL A 31 4.99 1.29 4.82
C VAL A 31 6.18 1.80 4.02
N LYS A 32 6.44 3.10 4.05
CA LYS A 32 7.52 3.74 3.29
C LYS A 32 8.90 3.21 3.70
N LEU A 33 9.15 2.99 4.99
CA LEU A 33 10.39 2.37 5.47
C LEU A 33 10.59 0.94 4.93
N LYS A 34 9.50 0.20 4.71
CA LYS A 34 9.55 -1.17 4.16
C LYS A 34 9.78 -1.19 2.65
N VAL A 35 9.46 -0.11 1.96
CA VAL A 35 9.63 0.05 0.52
C VAL A 35 10.82 0.98 0.28
N SER A 36 12.01 0.46 0.56
CA SER A 36 13.28 1.16 0.83
C SER A 36 13.88 2.01 -0.32
N SER A 37 13.17 2.20 -1.42
CA SER A 37 13.66 2.79 -2.67
C SER A 37 12.84 3.99 -3.15
N MET A 38 11.76 4.37 -2.44
CA MET A 38 10.79 5.34 -2.95
C MET A 38 10.88 6.71 -2.25
N ASN A 39 10.95 7.80 -3.02
CA ASN A 39 10.84 9.14 -2.46
C ASN A 39 9.38 9.51 -2.11
N ASP A 40 9.16 10.62 -1.40
CA ASP A 40 7.81 11.05 -0.97
C ASP A 40 6.83 11.26 -2.12
N GLU A 41 7.30 11.81 -3.23
CA GLU A 41 6.46 12.10 -4.39
C GLU A 41 6.00 10.81 -5.08
N GLU A 42 6.93 9.88 -5.26
CA GLU A 42 6.66 8.55 -5.83
C GLU A 42 5.73 7.74 -4.92
N PHE A 43 5.94 7.82 -3.60
CA PHE A 43 5.09 7.17 -2.62
C PHE A 43 3.67 7.71 -2.71
N GLY A 44 3.49 9.03 -2.61
CA GLY A 44 2.19 9.67 -2.75
C GLY A 44 1.47 9.30 -4.05
N LYS A 45 2.17 9.31 -5.18
CA LYS A 45 1.62 8.92 -6.50
C LYS A 45 1.19 7.44 -6.52
N SER A 46 2.00 6.55 -5.97
CA SER A 46 1.70 5.11 -5.92
C SER A 46 0.47 4.83 -5.07
N ILE A 47 0.36 5.49 -3.91
CA ILE A 47 -0.82 5.37 -3.05
C ILE A 47 -2.07 5.91 -3.71
N GLN A 48 -2.00 7.09 -4.34
CA GLN A 48 -3.16 7.63 -5.06
C GLN A 48 -3.62 6.70 -6.19
N PHE A 49 -2.69 6.08 -6.90
CA PHE A 49 -3.04 5.11 -7.94
C PHE A 49 -3.72 3.86 -7.33
N LEU A 50 -3.13 3.27 -6.30
CA LEU A 50 -3.70 2.12 -5.59
C LEU A 50 -5.10 2.43 -5.03
N LYS A 51 -5.29 3.63 -4.46
CA LYS A 51 -6.59 4.13 -3.97
C LYS A 51 -7.60 4.25 -5.11
N LYS A 52 -7.21 4.85 -6.25
CA LYS A 52 -8.07 4.97 -7.44
C LYS A 52 -8.48 3.61 -8.01
N LYS A 53 -7.63 2.59 -7.89
CA LYS A 53 -7.93 1.21 -8.29
C LYS A 53 -8.77 0.43 -7.26
N GLY A 54 -8.93 0.97 -6.05
CA GLY A 54 -9.62 0.33 -4.93
C GLY A 54 -8.80 -0.79 -4.28
N TYR A 55 -7.48 -0.76 -4.40
CA TYR A 55 -6.58 -1.76 -3.81
C TYR A 55 -6.16 -1.42 -2.39
N VAL A 56 -6.19 -0.14 -2.02
CA VAL A 56 -5.92 0.33 -0.66
C VAL A 56 -6.97 1.35 -0.23
N GLU A 57 -7.13 1.47 1.08
CA GLU A 57 -7.90 2.52 1.74
C GLU A 57 -6.96 3.39 2.57
N THR A 58 -7.25 4.69 2.66
CA THR A 58 -6.56 5.65 3.54
C THR A 58 -7.55 6.24 4.54
N LYS A 59 -7.13 6.51 5.78
CA LYS A 59 -8.02 7.13 6.78
C LYS A 59 -8.36 8.58 6.45
N ASP A 60 -7.39 9.31 5.91
CA ASP A 60 -7.54 10.72 5.56
C ASP A 60 -7.31 10.89 4.05
N GLU A 61 -7.97 11.88 3.48
CA GLU A 61 -7.89 12.24 2.07
C GLU A 61 -6.85 13.31 1.79
N LYS A 62 -6.50 14.12 2.79
CA LYS A 62 -5.54 15.23 2.67
C LYS A 62 -4.12 14.80 2.99
N GLU A 63 -3.96 13.95 4.00
CA GLU A 63 -2.66 13.43 4.43
C GLU A 63 -2.72 11.90 4.49
N ILE A 64 -1.86 11.22 3.75
CA ILE A 64 -1.78 9.76 3.80
C ILE A 64 -1.05 9.38 5.10
N SER A 65 -1.78 9.36 6.22
CA SER A 65 -1.24 9.04 7.55
C SER A 65 -1.38 7.56 7.88
N TYR A 66 -2.51 6.96 7.51
CA TYR A 66 -2.80 5.56 7.76
C TYR A 66 -3.45 4.89 6.57
N MET A 67 -3.11 3.63 6.36
CA MET A 67 -3.62 2.86 5.23
C MET A 67 -3.72 1.37 5.48
N ARG A 68 -4.51 0.71 4.65
CA ARG A 68 -4.67 -0.75 4.65
C ARG A 68 -4.96 -1.27 3.26
N ALA A 69 -4.57 -2.51 3.00
CA ALA A 69 -4.97 -3.20 1.78
C ALA A 69 -6.46 -3.60 1.84
N THR A 70 -7.17 -3.47 0.73
CA THR A 70 -8.51 -4.02 0.59
C THR A 70 -8.43 -5.51 0.21
N LYS A 71 -9.54 -6.24 0.34
CA LYS A 71 -9.63 -7.61 -0.20
C LYS A 71 -9.31 -7.66 -1.69
N LYS A 72 -9.68 -6.63 -2.45
CA LYS A 72 -9.38 -6.51 -3.88
C LYS A 72 -7.88 -6.35 -4.13
N GLY A 73 -7.20 -5.51 -3.35
CA GLY A 73 -5.75 -5.32 -3.43
C GLY A 73 -4.98 -6.59 -3.08
N ILE A 74 -5.44 -7.32 -2.05
CA ILE A 74 -4.86 -8.61 -1.67
C ILE A 74 -5.05 -9.64 -2.79
N ASN A 75 -6.26 -9.79 -3.32
CA ASN A 75 -6.51 -10.73 -4.42
C ASN A 75 -5.65 -10.41 -5.66
N TYR A 76 -5.52 -9.13 -6.01
CA TYR A 76 -4.67 -8.70 -7.12
C TYR A 76 -3.20 -9.13 -6.92
N LEU A 77 -2.67 -8.97 -5.71
CA LEU A 77 -1.31 -9.41 -5.39
C LEU A 77 -1.20 -10.95 -5.47
N MET A 78 -2.17 -11.68 -4.93
CA MET A 78 -2.17 -13.15 -4.94
C MET A 78 -2.29 -13.78 -6.33
N GLU A 79 -2.87 -13.07 -7.31
CA GLU A 79 -2.97 -13.54 -8.71
C GLU A 79 -1.65 -13.39 -9.49
N ARG A 80 -0.68 -12.65 -8.94
CA ARG A 80 0.62 -12.35 -9.58
C ARG A 80 1.81 -13.08 -8.94
N ILE A 81 1.61 -13.74 -7.81
CA ILE A 81 2.59 -14.60 -7.11
C ILE A 81 2.34 -16.06 -7.51
#